data_AF-A0A191YT00-F1
#
_entry.id   AF-A0A191YT00-F1
#
_cell.length_a   1.000
_cell.length_b   1.000
_cell.length_c   1.000
_cell.angle_alpha   90.00
_cell.angle_beta   90.00
_cell.angle_gamma   90.00
#
_symmetry.space_group_name_H-M   'P 1'
#
loop_
_entity.id
_entity.type
_entity.pdbx_description
1 polymer ?
#
loop_
_entity_poly.entity_id
_entity_poly.type
_entity_poly.pdbx_seq_one_letter_code
_entity_poly.pdbx_strand_id
1 'polypeptide(L)' 'MQMHEAAKVVQVVGDENANEKLADGWRLLAVLPGPPLGSSSSTSVVYVLGKRKPVSESSIS' A
#
# COMPACT_ATOMS: atom_id res chain seq x y z
N MET A 1 -9.55 -20.44 10.01
CA MET A 1 -9.04 -19.19 9.41
C MET A 1 -8.16 -18.52 10.47
N GLN A 2 -6.83 -18.73 10.42
CA GLN A 2 -5.90 -18.25 11.45
C GLN A 2 -5.32 -16.87 11.08
N MET A 3 -5.33 -15.93 12.02
CA MET A 3 -4.91 -14.53 11.87
C MET A 3 -3.37 -14.32 11.85
N HIS A 4 -2.58 -15.25 11.28
CA HIS A 4 -1.11 -15.11 11.27
C HIS A 4 -0.58 -14.22 10.12
N GLU A 5 -1.42 -13.87 9.13
CA GLU A 5 -1.04 -12.97 8.03
C GLU A 5 -1.73 -11.60 8.14
N ALA A 6 -1.52 -10.87 9.23
CA ALA A 6 -1.94 -9.48 9.30
C ALA A 6 -1.06 -8.63 8.36
N ALA A 7 -1.35 -8.69 7.05
CA ALA A 7 -0.79 -7.80 6.05
C ALA A 7 -1.40 -6.41 6.24
N LYS A 8 -0.56 -5.40 6.49
CA LYS A 8 -1.03 -4.01 6.52
C LYS A 8 -1.29 -3.58 5.09
N VAL A 9 -2.47 -3.03 4.82
CA VAL A 9 -2.83 -2.45 3.52
C VAL A 9 -3.15 -0.98 3.72
N VAL A 10 -2.63 -0.13 2.84
CA VAL A 10 -2.88 1.31 2.85
C VAL A 10 -3.16 1.80 1.44
N GLN A 11 -4.12 2.71 1.30
CA GLN A 11 -4.32 3.48 0.09
C GLN A 11 -3.61 4.83 0.23
N VAL A 12 -2.91 5.26 -0.81
CA VAL A 12 -2.34 6.60 -0.91
C VAL A 12 -2.74 7.24 -2.23
N VAL A 13 -2.92 8.55 -2.20
CA VAL A 13 -3.24 9.34 -3.39
C VAL A 13 -1.96 10.05 -3.83
N GLY A 14 -1.67 9.98 -5.13
CA GLY A 14 -0.47 10.58 -5.69
C GLY A 14 0.76 9.66 -5.64
N ASP A 15 1.65 9.87 -6.59
CA ASP A 15 2.86 9.09 -6.83
C ASP A 15 3.96 9.37 -5.80
N GLU A 16 4.10 10.62 -5.33
CA GLU A 16 5.09 10.98 -4.30
C GLU A 16 4.93 10.14 -3.02
N ASN A 17 3.72 10.12 -2.45
CA ASN A 17 3.39 9.37 -1.24
C ASN A 17 3.44 7.84 -1.45
N ALA A 18 3.19 7.38 -2.68
CA ALA A 18 3.37 5.97 -3.04
C ALA A 18 4.86 5.60 -3.03
N ASN A 19 5.71 6.44 -3.61
CA ASN A 19 7.15 6.23 -3.71
C ASN A 19 7.83 6.22 -2.34
N GLU A 20 7.41 7.09 -1.41
CA GLU A 20 7.88 7.06 -0.02
C GLU A 20 7.58 5.69 0.64
N LYS A 21 6.36 5.17 0.48
CA LYS A 21 6.00 3.86 1.04
C LYS A 21 6.74 2.72 0.36
N LEU A 22 6.99 2.81 -0.95
CA LEU A 22 7.81 1.82 -1.65
C LEU A 22 9.24 1.80 -1.12
N ALA A 23 9.83 2.97 -0.84
CA ALA A 23 11.15 3.08 -0.21
C ALA A 23 11.17 2.48 1.22
N ASP A 24 10.08 2.61 1.97
CA ASP A 24 9.88 1.99 3.29
C ASP A 24 9.65 0.46 3.25
N GLY A 25 9.81 -0.18 2.08
CA GLY A 25 9.66 -1.61 1.87
C GLY A 25 8.21 -2.08 1.80
N TRP A 26 7.26 -1.17 1.52
CA TRP A 26 5.91 -1.59 1.10
C TRP A 26 5.95 -2.08 -0.35
N ARG A 27 4.96 -2.89 -0.73
CA ARG A 27 4.81 -3.41 -2.09
C ARG A 27 3.54 -2.87 -2.72
N LEU A 28 3.62 -2.41 -3.95
CA LEU A 28 2.45 -2.01 -4.73
C LEU A 28 1.59 -3.24 -5.04
N LEU A 29 0.30 -3.16 -4.70
CA LEU A 29 -0.68 -4.22 -4.93
C LEU A 29 -1.64 -3.88 -6.07
N ALA A 30 -2.09 -2.64 -6.15
CA ALA A 30 -3.01 -2.18 -7.19
C ALA A 30 -2.89 -0.68 -7.43
N VAL A 31 -3.30 -0.25 -8.63
CA VAL A 31 -3.44 1.15 -9.05
C VAL A 31 -4.86 1.34 -9.55
N LEU A 32 -5.55 2.35 -9.03
CA LEU A 32 -6.96 2.61 -9.30
C LEU A 32 -7.17 4.07 -9.72
N PRO A 33 -8.14 4.35 -10.59
CA PRO A 33 -8.59 5.73 -10.81
C PRO A 33 -9.16 6.28 -9.50
N GLY A 34 -8.67 7.44 -9.10
CA GLY A 34 -9.09 8.14 -7.90
C GLY A 34 -10.15 9.20 -8.19
N PRO A 35 -10.89 9.64 -7.16
CA PRO A 35 -11.84 10.74 -7.29
C PRO A 35 -11.11 12.03 -7.68
N PRO A 36 -11.76 12.96 -8.41
CA PRO A 36 -11.15 14.23 -8.76
C PRO A 36 -10.62 14.96 -7.52
N LEU A 37 -9.41 15.49 -7.60
CA LEU A 37 -8.82 16.29 -6.51
C LEU A 37 -9.11 17.77 -6.77
N GLY A 38 -10.02 18.34 -5.98
CA GLY A 38 -10.39 19.76 -6.04
C GLY A 38 -11.51 20.06 -7.05
N SER A 39 -11.69 21.35 -7.33
CA SER A 39 -12.70 21.87 -8.27
C SER A 39 -12.28 21.77 -9.75
N SER A 40 -11.02 21.44 -10.01
CA SER A 40 -10.48 21.19 -11.35
C SER A 40 -10.68 19.72 -11.72
N SER A 41 -10.95 19.42 -13.00
CA SER A 41 -11.11 18.07 -13.58
C SER A 41 -9.81 17.23 -13.58
N SER A 42 -9.01 17.31 -12.53
CA SER A 42 -7.75 16.58 -12.38
C SER A 42 -8.08 15.14 -12.03
N THR A 43 -7.82 14.23 -12.97
CA THR A 43 -7.92 12.78 -12.71
C THR A 43 -6.85 12.42 -11.69
N SER A 44 -7.24 11.87 -10.55
CA SER A 44 -6.28 11.39 -9.55
C SER A 44 -6.06 9.89 -9.69
N VAL A 45 -4.97 9.40 -9.12
CA VAL A 45 -4.62 7.98 -9.08
C VAL A 45 -4.43 7.57 -7.63
N VAL A 46 -5.01 6.43 -7.27
CA VAL A 46 -4.91 5.81 -5.95
C VAL A 46 -4.02 4.57 -6.05
N TYR A 47 -3.01 4.51 -5.20
CA TYR A 47 -2.10 3.39 -5.07
C TYR A 47 -2.43 2.60 -3.81
N VAL A 48 -2.65 1.29 -3.96
CA VAL A 48 -2.87 0.38 -2.84
C VAL A 48 -1.57 -0.35 -2.56
N LEU A 49 -1.02 -0.17 -1.36
CA LEU A 49 0.25 -0.75 -0.93
C LEU A 49 0.05 -1.71 0.23
N GLY A 50 0.80 -2.81 0.20
CA GLY A 50 0.81 -3.82 1.25
C GLY A 50 2.19 -3.95 1.91
N LYS A 51 2.22 -4.14 3.23
CA LYS A 51 3.44 -4.52 3.96
C LYS A 51 3.19 -5.82 4.71
N ARG A 52 3.97 -6.85 4.34
CA ARG A 52 3.99 -8.12 5.09
C ARG A 52 4.65 -7.88 6.43
N LYS A 53 4.15 -8.53 7.48
CA LYS A 53 4.87 -8.60 8.74
C LYS A 53 6.14 -9.42 8.46
N PRO A 54 7.33 -8.98 8.92
CA PRO A 54 8.52 -9.81 8.82
C PRO A 54 8.20 -11.14 9.52
N VAL A 55 8.32 -12.24 8.78
CA VAL A 55 8.29 -13.58 9.36
C VAL A 55 9.54 -13.64 10.23
N SER A 56 9.39 -13.60 11.56
CA SER A 56 10.54 -13.95 12.38
C SER A 56 10.79 -15.43 12.17
N GLU A 57 11.96 -15.76 11.60
CA GLU A 57 12.47 -17.13 11.53
C GLU A 57 12.79 -17.61 12.97
N SER A 58 11.75 -17.85 13.76
CA SER A 58 11.86 -18.30 15.16
C SER A 58 11.02 -19.55 15.42
N SER A 59 10.56 -20.24 14.38
CA SER A 59 9.68 -21.41 14.52
C SER A 59 10.02 -22.55 13.56
N ILE A 60 11.30 -22.71 13.27
CA ILE A 60 11.83 -24.01 12.83
C ILE A 60 12.65 -24.52 14.03
N SER A 61 11.97 -25.18 14.97
CA SER A 61 12.56 -26.02 16.00
C SER A 61 12.38 -27.48 15.60
#